data_AF-A0A8S2V251-F1
#
_entry.id   AF-A0A8S2V251-F1
#
_cell.length_a   1.000
_cell.length_b   1.000
_cell.length_c   1.000
_cell.angle_alpha   90.00
_cell.angle_beta   90.00
_cell.angle_gamma   90.00
#
_symmetry.space_group_name_H-M   'P 1'
#
loop_
_entity.id
_entity.type
_entity.pdbx_description
1 polymer ?
#
loop_
_entity_poly.entity_id
_entity_poly.type
_entity_poly.pdbx_seq_one_letter_code
_entity_poly.pdbx_strand_id
1 'polypeptide(L)' 'FLKQLEKYLPTSEELKILADYKNENNDLQYSEQYFCTIGDIKRLKQRLKTLLFKANYKETVEETDKV' A
#
# COMPACT_ATOMS: atom_id res chain seq x y z
N PHE A 1 -9.95 -5.16 3.10
CA PHE A 1 -8.94 -4.16 3.52
C PHE A 1 -7.64 -4.24 2.73
N LEU A 2 -6.77 -5.26 2.89
CA LEU A 2 -5.45 -5.28 2.21
C LEU A 2 -5.52 -5.28 0.68
N LYS A 3 -6.47 -6.01 0.09
CA LYS A 3 -6.70 -6.00 -1.37
C LYS A 3 -7.19 -4.62 -1.88
N GLN A 4 -7.89 -3.85 -1.03
CA GLN A 4 -8.32 -2.49 -1.36
C GLN A 4 -7.13 -1.52 -1.31
N LEU A 5 -6.26 -1.66 -0.30
CA LEU A 5 -5.00 -0.92 -0.21
C LEU A 5 -4.13 -1.12 -1.46
N GLU A 6 -4.01 -2.35 -1.96
CA GLU A 6 -3.29 -2.62 -3.21
C GLU A 6 -3.96 -1.95 -4.43
N LYS A 7 -5.29 -1.93 -4.48
CA LYS A 7 -6.07 -1.36 -5.60
C LYS A 7 -6.07 0.18 -5.64
N TYR A 8 -6.10 0.83 -4.48
CA TYR A 8 -6.20 2.30 -4.36
C TYR A 8 -4.84 2.96 -4.08
N LEU A 9 -3.75 2.19 -4.12
CA LEU A 9 -2.42 2.74 -3.92
C LEU A 9 -2.01 3.57 -5.13
N PRO A 10 -1.64 4.85 -4.93
CA PRO A 10 -1.11 5.67 -6.01
C PRO A 10 0.15 5.04 -6.60
N THR A 11 0.43 5.40 -7.85
CA THR A 11 1.66 5.02 -8.52
C THR A 11 2.88 5.62 -7.82
N SER A 12 4.04 5.04 -8.09
CA SER A 12 5.29 5.51 -7.47
C SER A 12 5.65 6.94 -7.91
N GLU A 13 5.14 7.40 -9.05
CA GLU A 13 5.33 8.76 -9.55
C GLU A 13 4.40 9.74 -8.82
N GLU A 14 3.12 9.40 -8.65
CA GLU A 14 2.18 10.19 -7.85
C GLU A 14 2.63 10.33 -6.39
N LEU A 15 3.17 9.25 -5.80
CA LEU A 15 3.74 9.32 -4.44
C LEU A 15 4.97 10.21 -4.34
N LYS A 16 5.77 10.33 -5.42
CA LYS A 16 6.92 11.25 -5.45
C LYS A 16 6.46 12.70 -5.52
N ILE A 17 5.46 12.99 -6.36
CA ILE A 17 4.85 14.32 -6.44
C ILE A 17 4.33 14.74 -5.06
N LEU A 18 3.59 13.84 -4.39
CA LEU A 18 3.10 14.08 -3.03
C LEU A 18 4.25 14.27 -2.01
N ALA A 19 5.36 13.56 -2.17
CA ALA A 19 6.53 13.73 -1.31
C ALA A 19 7.17 15.13 -1.43
N ASP A 20 7.04 15.81 -2.58
CA ASP A 20 7.52 17.17 -2.76
C ASP A 20 6.68 18.19 -1.95
N TYR A 21 5.38 17.91 -1.76
CA TYR A 21 4.47 18.72 -0.93
C TYR A 21 4.50 18.38 0.56
N LYS A 22 5.44 17.52 1.00
CA LYS A 22 5.49 17.03 2.38
C LYS A 22 5.68 18.14 3.43
N ASN A 23 6.29 19.27 3.04
CA ASN A 23 6.47 20.45 3.89
C ASN A 23 5.17 21.26 4.08
N GLU A 24 4.19 21.08 3.20
CA GLU A 24 2.88 21.75 3.20
C GLU A 24 1.77 20.81 3.69
N ASN A 25 2.13 19.79 4.48
CA ASN A 25 1.20 18.75 4.94
C ASN A 25 -0.05 19.30 5.65
N ASN A 26 0.03 20.47 6.28
CA ASN A 26 -1.11 21.10 6.96
C ASN A 26 -2.16 21.69 5.98
N ASP A 27 -1.76 21.97 4.74
CA ASP A 27 -2.63 22.55 3.70
C ASP A 27 -3.15 21.48 2.72
N LEU A 28 -2.60 20.26 2.78
CA LEU A 28 -3.04 19.11 2.00
C LEU A 28 -4.35 18.52 2.54
N GLN A 29 -5.17 17.94 1.66
CA GLN A 29 -6.37 17.21 2.05
C GLN A 29 -6.02 15.92 2.80
N TYR A 30 -6.96 15.41 3.62
CA TYR A 30 -6.75 14.19 4.42
C TYR A 30 -6.27 12.98 3.59
N SER A 31 -6.79 12.82 2.37
CA SER A 31 -6.35 11.76 1.44
C SER A 31 -4.89 11.92 1.02
N GLU A 32 -4.44 13.15 0.79
CA GLU A 32 -3.08 13.45 0.36
C GLU A 32 -2.10 13.28 1.52
N GLN A 33 -2.44 13.76 2.72
CA GLN A 33 -1.67 13.52 3.94
C GLN A 33 -1.48 12.01 4.22
N TYR A 34 -2.54 11.22 4.01
CA TYR A 34 -2.49 9.77 4.12
C TYR A 34 -1.49 9.17 3.13
N PHE A 35 -1.55 9.55 1.86
CA PHE A 35 -0.64 9.04 0.84
C PHE A 35 0.81 9.54 1.01
N CYS A 36 1.03 10.77 1.50
CA CYS A 36 2.35 11.27 1.90
C CYS A 36 2.97 10.40 2.99
N THR A 37 2.19 10.05 4.02
CA THR A 37 2.63 9.20 5.13
C THR A 37 2.94 7.78 4.66
N ILE A 38 2.11 7.25 3.76
CA ILE A 38 2.31 5.92 3.18
C ILE A 38 3.50 5.88 2.22
N GLY A 39 3.76 6.96 1.50
CA GLY A 39 4.90 7.10 0.58
C GLY A 39 6.26 6.97 1.26
N ASP A 40 6.36 7.34 2.54
CA ASP A 40 7.58 7.18 3.35
C ASP A 40 7.95 5.72 3.63
N ILE A 41 6.99 4.79 3.45
CA ILE A 41 7.21 3.37 3.72
C ILE A 41 8.07 2.76 2.61
N LYS A 42 9.34 2.52 2.93
CA LYS A 42 10.28 1.84 2.01
C LYS A 42 9.71 0.50 1.53
N ARG A 43 9.77 0.28 0.21
CA ARG A 43 9.32 -0.94 -0.48
C ARG A 43 7.86 -1.31 -0.17
N LEU A 44 7.00 -0.31 0.02
CA LEU A 44 5.58 -0.49 0.37
C LEU A 44 4.88 -1.58 -0.46
N LYS A 45 4.98 -1.55 -1.79
CA LYS A 45 4.36 -2.56 -2.68
C LYS A 45 4.81 -3.98 -2.35
N GLN A 46 6.11 -4.19 -2.11
CA GLN A 46 6.65 -5.50 -1.78
C GLN A 46 6.16 -5.97 -0.40
N ARG A 47 6.13 -5.06 0.58
CA ARG A 47 5.61 -5.35 1.93
C ARG A 47 4.13 -5.71 1.91
N LEU A 48 3.31 -5.00 1.13
CA LEU A 48 1.89 -5.28 0.93
C LEU A 48 1.66 -6.64 0.28
N LYS A 49 2.42 -6.97 -0.78
CA LYS A 49 2.37 -8.29 -1.42
C LYS A 49 2.71 -9.41 -0.44
N THR A 50 3.76 -9.26 0.36
CA THR A 50 4.11 -10.26 1.39
C THR A 50 3.02 -10.39 2.45
N LEU A 51 2.42 -9.29 2.89
CA LEU A 51 1.33 -9.32 3.86
C LEU A 51 0.07 -9.97 3.30
N LEU A 52 -0.29 -9.66 2.05
CA LEU A 52 -1.38 -10.31 1.31
C LEU A 52 -1.11 -11.80 1.18
N PHE A 53 0.09 -12.19 0.76
CA PHE A 53 0.46 -13.60 0.66
C PHE A 53 0.31 -14.31 2.01
N LYS A 54 0.84 -13.74 3.09
CA LYS A 54 0.70 -14.32 4.44
C LYS A 54 -0.76 -14.44 4.88
N ALA A 55 -1.61 -13.47 4.55
CA ALA A 55 -3.02 -13.49 4.89
C ALA A 55 -3.79 -14.58 4.13
N ASN A 56 -3.50 -14.78 2.85
CA ASN A 56 -4.17 -15.79 2.02
C ASN A 56 -3.45 -17.16 2.07
N TYR A 57 -2.28 -17.27 2.70
CA TYR A 57 -1.45 -18.47 2.69
C TYR A 57 -2.21 -19.72 3.16
N LYS A 58 -2.99 -19.61 4.23
CA LYS A 58 -3.79 -20.74 4.74
C LYS A 58 -4.78 -21.25 3.70
N GLU A 59 -5.50 -20.33 3.06
CA GLU A 59 -6.47 -20.65 2.01
C GLU A 59 -5.77 -21.26 0.78
N THR A 60 -4.65 -20.68 0.34
CA THR A 60 -3.88 -21.19 -0.81
C THR A 60 -3.32 -22.59 -0.57
N VAL A 61 -2.84 -22.89 0.64
CA VAL A 61 -2.34 -24.23 1.01
C VAL A 61 -3.48 -25.23 1.12
N GLU A 62 -4.59 -24.86 1.77
CA GLU A 62 -5.79 -25.71 1.85
C GLU A 62 -6.43 -26.00 0.48
N GLU A 63 -6.24 -25.12 -0.51
CA GLU A 63 -6.71 -25.31 -1.88
C GLU A 63 -5.77 -26.22 -2.70
N THR A 64 -4.47 -26.21 -2.41
CA THR A 64 -3.49 -27.10 -3.06
C THR A 64 -3.46 -28.51 -2.48
N ASP A 65 -3.77 -28.69 -1.20
CA ASP A 65 -3.87 -30.02 -0.56
C ASP A 65 -5.16 -30.79 -0.92
N LYS A 66 -6.12 -30.14 -1.59
CA LYS A 66 -7.38 -30.76 -2.05
C LYS A 66 -7.31 -31.33 -3.48
N VAL A 67 -6.14 -31.31 -4.11
CA VAL A 67 -5.88 -31.83 -5.46
C VAL A 67 -5.13 -33.15 -5.40
#